data_AF-A0A0G4NM10-F1
#
_entry.id   AF-A0A0G4NM10-F1
#
_cell.length_a   1.000
_cell.length_b   1.000
_cell.length_c   1.000
_cell.angle_alpha   90.00
_cell.angle_beta   90.00
_cell.angle_gamma   90.00
#
_symmetry.space_group_name_H-M   'P 1'
#
loop_
_entity.id
_entity.type
_entity.pdbx_description
1 polymer ?
#
loop_
_entity_poly.entity_id
_entity_poly.type
_entity_poly.pdbx_seq_one_letter_code
_entity_poly.pdbx_strand_id
1 'polypeptide(L)'
;MSRKGIGIGAFDRHRLTSAQYASHGTTLRTTNAAALETQLAVFRSLLQQFAQTHAKDIRSDPSFRAQFARMCTAIGVDPLASSAHSSSSAGDGASSIWAQLLGRPLNRPLNDFYFELAVRVVETCTATRGENGGLIGVREVRERIAKGRPEGAPEVTDDDVLRAVGTLKPLGGAFAVLRVGSKSYIRSVPKELNTDQSAVLEAVQVLGYVSVGMLMANLGARCTATRGENGGLIGVREVRERIAKGRPEGAPEVTNDDVLRAVGTLKPLGGAFAVLKVGSKSYIRSVPKELNTDQSAVLEAVQVLGYVSVGMLMANLGWPRARAVTAVEDLLGEGMLWVDKQSPVEWEYWSPGFMLDEGSHGD
;
A
#
# COMPACT_ATOMS: atom_id res chain seq x y z
N MET A 1 -6.47 -7.68 67.61
CA MET A 1 -7.42 -7.02 66.69
C MET A 1 -6.82 -5.69 66.23
N SER A 2 -6.35 -5.64 64.98
CA SER A 2 -5.83 -4.42 64.36
C SER A 2 -6.98 -3.43 64.15
N ARG A 3 -7.03 -2.36 64.95
CA ARG A 3 -7.98 -1.27 64.75
C ARG A 3 -7.52 -0.46 63.53
N LYS A 4 -8.09 -0.77 62.36
CA LYS A 4 -8.09 0.12 61.19
C LYS A 4 -8.67 1.47 61.63
N GLY A 5 -7.80 2.46 61.78
CA GLY A 5 -8.20 3.85 62.05
C GLY A 5 -8.86 4.45 60.82
N ILE A 6 -10.16 4.22 60.66
CA ILE A 6 -10.99 4.85 59.62
C ILE A 6 -11.55 6.11 60.26
N GLY A 7 -10.90 7.23 60.02
CA GLY A 7 -11.30 8.55 60.50
C GLY A 7 -10.80 9.64 59.56
N ILE A 8 -11.43 10.81 59.60
CA ILE A 8 -11.22 11.95 58.68
C ILE A 8 -9.72 12.33 58.55
N GLY A 9 -8.94 12.22 59.64
CA GLY A 9 -7.49 12.47 59.60
C GLY A 9 -6.66 11.45 58.78
N ALA A 10 -7.19 10.26 58.47
CA ALA A 10 -6.56 9.32 57.54
C ALA A 10 -6.72 9.76 56.07
N PHE A 11 -7.82 10.44 55.75
CA PHE A 11 -8.06 11.01 54.42
C PHE A 11 -7.15 12.23 54.16
N ASP A 12 -6.99 13.10 55.16
CA ASP A 12 -6.05 14.23 55.07
C ASP A 12 -4.61 13.75 54.95
N ARG A 13 -4.23 12.70 55.68
CA ARG A 13 -2.91 12.08 55.53
C ARG A 13 -2.71 11.44 54.15
N HIS A 14 -3.73 10.84 53.56
CA HIS A 14 -3.68 10.33 52.19
C HIS A 14 -3.60 11.45 51.14
N ARG A 15 -4.31 12.57 51.31
CA ARG A 15 -4.21 13.75 50.41
C ARG A 15 -2.84 14.42 50.52
N LEU A 16 -2.31 14.59 51.72
CA LEU A 16 -0.98 15.17 51.94
C LEU A 16 0.13 14.29 51.36
N THR A 17 0.07 12.97 51.59
CA THR A 17 1.07 12.04 51.04
C THR A 17 0.99 11.96 49.51
N SER A 18 -0.20 11.92 48.91
CA SER A 18 -0.34 11.94 47.45
C SER A 18 0.16 13.24 46.82
N ALA A 19 -0.09 14.40 47.45
CA ALA A 19 0.47 15.68 47.01
C ALA A 19 2.01 15.70 47.11
N GLN A 20 2.58 15.13 48.18
CA GLN A 20 4.03 14.99 48.35
C GLN A 20 4.65 14.03 47.32
N TYR A 21 3.99 12.92 46.99
CA TYR A 21 4.46 12.03 45.93
C TYR A 21 4.37 12.68 44.55
N ALA A 22 3.35 13.51 44.30
CA ALA A 22 3.22 14.27 43.06
C ALA A 22 4.32 15.35 42.95
N SER A 23 4.63 16.08 44.03
CA SER A 23 5.71 17.08 44.04
C SER A 23 7.09 16.43 43.93
N HIS A 24 7.33 15.30 44.60
CA HIS A 24 8.57 14.53 44.43
C HIS A 24 8.68 13.96 43.02
N GLY A 25 7.59 13.43 42.46
CA GLY A 25 7.58 12.88 41.10
C GLY A 25 7.86 13.95 40.04
N THR A 26 7.29 15.15 40.20
CA THR A 26 7.60 16.29 39.32
C THR A 26 9.05 16.74 39.47
N THR A 27 9.56 16.84 40.70
CA THR A 27 10.96 17.21 40.96
C THR A 27 11.95 16.21 40.36
N LEU A 28 11.70 14.90 40.51
CA LEU A 28 12.54 13.86 39.92
C LEU A 28 12.53 13.91 38.38
N ARG A 29 11.37 14.21 37.78
CA ARG A 29 11.27 14.37 36.33
C ARG A 29 12.02 15.60 35.85
N THR A 30 11.94 16.72 36.55
CA THR A 30 12.65 17.95 36.16
C THR A 30 14.16 17.82 36.34
N THR A 31 14.63 17.18 37.43
CA THR A 31 16.07 16.93 37.61
C THR A 31 16.61 15.98 36.56
N ASN A 32 15.88 14.90 36.24
CA ASN A 32 16.28 13.97 35.18
C ASN A 32 16.29 14.66 33.81
N ALA A 33 15.30 15.51 33.50
CA ALA A 33 15.26 16.26 32.25
C ALA A 33 16.44 17.23 32.14
N ALA A 34 16.76 17.98 33.20
CA ALA A 34 17.90 18.91 33.21
C ALA A 34 19.25 18.18 33.08
N ALA A 35 19.39 17.01 33.72
CA ALA A 35 20.60 16.18 33.60
C ALA A 35 20.78 15.66 32.16
N LEU A 36 19.70 15.18 31.53
CA LEU A 36 19.71 14.73 30.13
C LEU A 36 20.03 15.89 29.17
N GLU A 37 19.45 17.07 29.39
CA GLU A 37 19.73 18.26 28.58
C GLU A 37 21.21 18.64 28.63
N THR A 38 21.81 18.63 29.82
CA THR A 38 23.24 18.89 30.01
C THR A 38 24.10 17.85 29.30
N GLN A 39 23.74 16.56 29.42
CA GLN A 39 24.43 15.48 28.72
C GLN A 39 24.34 15.61 27.20
N LEU A 40 23.17 15.98 26.65
CA LEU A 40 23.00 16.22 25.23
C LEU A 40 23.83 17.42 24.76
N ALA A 41 23.95 18.48 25.55
CA ALA A 41 24.80 19.63 25.23
C ALA A 41 26.29 19.26 25.17
N VAL A 42 26.79 18.50 26.15
CA VAL A 42 28.18 18.00 26.16
C VAL A 42 28.42 17.04 24.99
N PHE A 43 27.48 16.13 24.73
CA PHE A 43 27.63 15.20 23.62
C PHE A 43 27.63 15.92 22.28
N ARG A 44 26.78 16.95 22.10
CA ARG A 44 26.77 17.79 20.90
C ARG A 44 28.12 18.47 20.67
N SER A 45 28.75 19.03 21.70
CA SER A 45 30.06 19.68 21.57
C SER A 45 31.19 18.68 21.26
N LEU A 46 31.14 17.47 21.81
CA LEU A 46 32.08 16.41 21.48
C LEU A 46 31.91 15.92 20.03
N LEU A 47 30.67 15.70 19.60
CA LEU A 47 30.34 15.31 18.23
C LEU A 47 30.84 16.38 17.24
N GLN A 48 30.65 17.64 17.62
CA GLN A 48 31.12 18.79 16.88
C GLN A 48 32.65 18.80 16.72
N GLN A 49 33.39 18.60 17.80
CA GLN A 49 34.85 18.53 17.77
C GLN A 49 35.32 17.34 16.93
N PHE A 50 34.68 16.18 17.09
CA PHE A 50 34.96 14.96 16.33
C PHE A 50 34.75 15.16 14.82
N ALA A 51 33.66 15.84 14.43
CA ALA A 51 33.37 16.14 13.05
C ALA A 51 34.43 17.05 12.41
N GLN A 52 34.99 17.99 13.17
CA GLN A 52 36.05 18.88 12.69
C GLN A 52 37.39 18.16 12.51
N THR A 53 37.77 17.30 13.45
CA THR A 53 39.05 16.58 13.40
C THR A 53 39.03 15.52 12.29
N HIS A 54 37.92 14.80 12.14
CA HIS A 54 37.77 13.70 11.18
C HIS A 54 37.04 14.09 9.90
N ALA A 55 36.92 15.39 9.58
CA ALA A 55 36.18 15.87 8.42
C ALA A 55 36.67 15.30 7.07
N LYS A 56 37.97 14.99 6.95
CA LYS A 56 38.54 14.37 5.75
C LYS A 56 38.15 12.88 5.68
N ASP A 57 38.29 12.18 6.80
CA ASP A 57 37.99 10.76 6.92
C ASP A 57 36.50 10.48 6.67
N ILE A 58 35.61 11.32 7.21
CA ILE A 58 34.14 11.27 6.96
C ILE A 58 33.81 11.44 5.48
N ARG A 59 34.65 12.15 4.71
CA ARG A 59 34.43 12.36 3.27
C ARG A 59 34.99 11.23 2.43
N SER A 60 36.15 10.68 2.81
CA SER A 60 36.82 9.64 2.04
C SER A 60 36.22 8.25 2.25
N ASP A 61 35.80 7.92 3.48
CA ASP A 61 35.28 6.60 3.83
C ASP A 61 33.74 6.60 3.90
N PRO A 62 33.05 5.90 2.98
CA PRO A 62 31.60 5.84 2.98
C PRO A 62 31.01 5.10 4.18
N SER A 63 31.70 4.07 4.70
CA SER A 63 31.24 3.28 5.83
C SER A 63 31.24 4.12 7.11
N PHE A 64 32.30 4.90 7.30
CA PHE A 64 32.43 5.84 8.40
C PHE A 64 31.42 6.99 8.30
N ARG A 65 31.19 7.53 7.10
CA ARG A 65 30.13 8.53 6.84
C ARG A 65 28.74 8.02 7.22
N ALA A 66 28.45 6.74 6.91
CA ALA A 66 27.17 6.13 7.22
C ALA A 66 26.96 5.99 8.74
N GLN A 67 27.98 5.51 9.46
CA GLN A 67 27.94 5.37 10.92
C GLN A 67 27.81 6.71 11.65
N PHE A 68 28.59 7.71 11.23
CA PHE A 68 28.54 9.06 11.77
C PHE A 68 27.14 9.67 11.65
N ALA A 69 26.53 9.56 10.46
CA ALA A 69 25.18 10.06 10.26
C ALA A 69 24.12 9.31 11.08
N ARG A 70 24.26 7.99 11.25
CA ARG A 70 23.36 7.20 12.12
C ARG A 70 23.42 7.71 13.57
N MET A 71 24.62 8.00 14.07
CA MET A 71 24.81 8.57 15.40
C MET A 71 24.13 9.94 15.53
N CYS A 72 24.26 10.81 14.53
CA CYS A 72 23.57 12.10 14.51
C CYS A 72 22.04 11.93 14.52
N THR A 73 21.50 11.04 13.68
CA THR A 73 20.04 10.79 13.62
C THR A 73 19.46 10.20 14.91
N ALA A 74 20.21 9.34 15.61
CA ALA A 74 19.75 8.74 16.86
C ALA A 74 19.49 9.78 17.97
N ILE A 75 20.12 10.95 17.86
CA ILE A 75 20.02 12.05 18.83
C ILE A 75 19.00 13.10 18.37
N GLY A 76 18.38 12.89 17.20
CA GLY A 76 17.49 13.88 16.59
C GLY A 76 18.24 15.07 15.99
N VAL A 77 19.54 14.92 15.73
CA VAL A 77 20.37 15.95 15.12
C VAL A 77 20.57 15.58 13.66
N ASP A 78 19.93 16.29 12.74
CA ASP A 78 20.15 16.08 11.32
C ASP A 78 21.43 16.84 10.88
N PRO A 79 22.50 16.14 10.47
CA PRO A 79 23.73 16.79 10.00
C PRO A 79 23.48 17.66 8.75
N LEU A 80 22.38 17.42 8.02
CA LEU A 80 22.01 18.07 6.76
C LEU A 80 21.12 19.30 6.93
N ALA A 81 20.40 19.41 8.06
CA ALA A 81 19.47 20.51 8.32
C ALA A 81 20.16 21.87 8.56
N SER A 82 21.50 21.91 8.48
CA SER A 82 22.32 23.05 8.86
C SER A 82 22.29 24.25 7.90
N SER A 83 21.52 24.23 6.81
CA SER A 83 21.49 25.35 5.86
C SER A 83 20.09 25.80 5.47
N ALA A 84 19.04 25.24 6.09
CA ALA A 84 17.69 25.74 5.94
C ALA A 84 17.57 27.07 6.67
N HIS A 85 17.96 28.15 6.00
CA HIS A 85 17.70 29.51 6.44
C HIS A 85 16.18 29.71 6.58
N SER A 86 15.73 29.84 7.82
CA SER A 86 14.67 30.75 8.26
C SER A 86 13.49 30.98 7.31
N SER A 87 12.57 30.04 7.17
CA SER A 87 11.19 30.36 6.79
C SER A 87 10.24 29.20 7.10
N SER A 88 9.77 29.13 8.34
CA SER A 88 8.36 28.85 8.71
C SER A 88 8.28 28.33 10.13
N SER A 89 7.46 29.00 10.92
CA SER A 89 7.02 28.67 12.27
C SER A 89 6.57 27.22 12.44
N ALA A 90 7.27 26.44 13.27
CA ALA A 90 6.73 25.54 14.30
C ALA A 90 7.82 24.58 14.82
N GLY A 91 8.18 24.71 16.10
CA GLY A 91 8.72 23.61 16.91
C GLY A 91 10.22 23.27 16.80
N ASP A 92 10.94 23.62 17.87
CA ASP A 92 12.03 22.84 18.48
C ASP A 92 13.47 22.94 17.92
N GLY A 93 14.17 24.03 18.29
CA GLY A 93 15.46 24.03 19.03
C GLY A 93 16.74 23.36 18.51
N ALA A 94 16.71 22.48 17.50
CA ALA A 94 17.87 21.65 17.13
C ALA A 94 18.63 22.09 15.87
N SER A 95 18.14 23.10 15.14
CA SER A 95 18.57 23.40 13.75
C SER A 95 19.70 24.43 13.57
N SER A 96 20.21 25.09 14.63
CA SER A 96 21.16 26.22 14.47
C SER A 96 22.65 25.92 14.66
N ILE A 97 23.03 24.80 15.29
CA ILE A 97 24.42 24.59 15.76
C ILE A 97 25.35 24.22 14.60
N TRP A 98 24.89 23.36 13.68
CA TRP A 98 25.69 22.95 12.53
C TRP A 98 25.83 24.06 11.48
N ALA A 99 24.82 24.93 11.36
CA ALA A 99 24.82 26.07 10.43
C ALA A 99 25.95 27.05 10.73
N GLN A 100 26.12 27.35 12.01
CA GLN A 100 27.09 28.32 12.49
C GLN A 100 28.53 27.80 12.48
N LEU A 101 28.73 26.49 12.39
CA LEU A 101 30.05 25.87 12.47
C LEU A 101 30.56 25.30 11.15
N LEU A 102 29.68 24.71 10.34
CA LEU A 102 30.02 24.25 8.98
C LEU A 102 30.16 25.41 8.00
N GLY A 103 29.77 26.63 8.38
CA GLY A 103 29.94 27.86 7.60
C GLY A 103 31.32 28.54 7.71
N ARG A 104 32.31 27.99 8.44
CA ARG A 104 33.67 28.57 8.50
C ARG A 104 34.50 28.16 7.26
N PRO A 105 35.18 29.10 6.59
CA PRO A 105 35.61 29.00 5.20
C PRO A 105 36.77 28.02 4.89
N LEU A 106 37.28 27.26 5.88
CA LEU A 106 38.48 26.44 5.71
C LEU A 106 38.22 24.93 5.56
N ASN A 107 36.98 24.47 5.63
CA ASN A 107 36.64 23.04 5.50
C ASN A 107 35.36 22.92 4.68
N ARG A 108 35.47 22.43 3.44
CA ARG A 108 34.32 22.21 2.54
C ARG A 108 33.27 21.36 3.29
N PRO A 109 32.11 21.94 3.65
CA PRO A 109 31.24 21.32 4.63
C PRO A 109 30.60 20.05 4.08
N LEU A 110 30.36 19.08 4.96
CA LEU A 110 29.68 17.82 4.63
C LEU A 110 28.35 18.06 3.87
N ASN A 111 27.69 19.19 4.15
CA ASN A 111 26.46 19.60 3.48
C ASN A 111 26.68 20.05 2.04
N ASP A 112 27.81 20.68 1.71
CA ASP A 112 28.15 21.02 0.32
C ASP A 112 28.28 19.76 -0.54
N PHE A 113 28.83 18.67 0.02
CA PHE A 113 28.86 17.38 -0.67
C PHE A 113 27.46 16.84 -0.97
N TYR A 114 26.53 16.89 0.00
CA TYR A 114 25.16 16.40 -0.22
C TYR A 114 24.35 17.32 -1.14
N PHE A 115 24.58 18.64 -1.11
CA PHE A 115 23.95 19.58 -2.06
C PHE A 115 24.48 19.40 -3.48
N GLU A 116 25.80 19.25 -3.65
CA GLU A 116 26.39 18.94 -4.95
C GLU A 116 25.85 17.61 -5.48
N LEU A 117 25.78 16.58 -4.62
CA LEU A 117 25.19 15.30 -4.98
C LEU A 117 23.72 15.43 -5.33
N ALA A 118 22.95 16.24 -4.59
CA ALA A 118 21.54 16.47 -4.85
C ALA A 118 21.30 17.15 -6.21
N VAL A 119 22.10 18.14 -6.57
CA VAL A 119 22.05 18.79 -7.89
C VAL A 119 22.33 17.78 -9.00
N ARG A 120 23.36 16.94 -8.86
CA ARG A 120 23.66 15.87 -9.83
C ARG A 120 22.53 14.84 -9.94
N VAL A 121 21.86 14.52 -8.83
CA VAL A 121 20.66 13.66 -8.84
C VAL A 121 19.53 14.33 -9.63
N VAL A 122 19.31 15.64 -9.46
CA VAL A 122 18.29 16.40 -10.20
C VAL A 122 18.60 16.41 -11.70
N GLU A 123 19.86 16.67 -12.09
CA GLU A 123 20.31 16.63 -13.48
C GLU A 123 20.09 15.25 -14.11
N THR A 124 20.49 14.19 -13.41
CA THR A 124 20.31 12.80 -13.86
C THR A 124 18.82 12.46 -14.01
N CYS A 125 17.99 12.83 -13.04
CA CYS A 125 16.55 12.62 -13.09
C CYS A 125 15.89 13.42 -14.24
N THR A 126 16.39 14.61 -14.53
CA THR A 126 15.86 15.47 -15.60
C THR A 126 16.24 14.92 -16.97
N ALA A 127 17.49 14.50 -17.14
CA ALA A 127 17.99 13.90 -18.39
C ALA A 127 17.26 12.59 -18.72
N THR A 128 16.99 11.76 -17.71
CA THR A 128 16.34 10.47 -17.88
C THR A 128 14.81 10.55 -17.85
N ARG A 129 14.22 11.75 -17.66
CA ARG A 129 12.76 11.91 -17.60
C ARG A 129 12.05 11.41 -18.87
N GLY A 130 12.66 11.59 -20.04
CA GLY A 130 12.09 11.14 -21.31
C GLY A 130 12.08 9.62 -21.49
N GLU A 131 13.00 8.91 -20.84
CA GLU A 131 13.17 7.46 -20.98
C GLU A 131 12.34 6.70 -19.94
N ASN A 132 12.34 7.17 -18.68
CA ASN A 132 11.78 6.44 -17.54
C ASN A 132 10.54 7.12 -16.93
N GLY A 133 9.99 8.15 -17.59
CA GLY A 133 8.72 8.78 -17.18
C GLY A 133 8.78 9.48 -15.81
N GLY A 134 9.98 9.75 -15.31
CA GLY A 134 10.21 10.47 -14.05
C GLY A 134 10.37 9.60 -12.80
N LEU A 135 10.51 8.28 -12.94
CA LEU A 135 10.81 7.35 -11.84
C LEU A 135 12.11 6.59 -12.14
N ILE A 136 13.12 6.69 -11.27
CA ILE A 136 14.44 6.08 -11.50
C ILE A 136 14.91 5.33 -10.26
N GLY A 137 15.53 4.16 -10.42
CA GLY A 137 16.04 3.39 -9.27
C GLY A 137 17.25 4.07 -8.61
N VAL A 138 17.35 4.02 -7.28
CA VAL A 138 18.50 4.63 -6.55
C VAL A 138 19.85 4.08 -7.03
N ARG A 139 19.93 2.77 -7.25
CA ARG A 139 21.13 2.10 -7.76
C ARG A 139 21.53 2.61 -9.15
N GLU A 140 20.53 2.84 -10.00
CA GLU A 140 20.70 3.32 -11.37
C GLU A 140 21.17 4.78 -11.39
N VAL A 141 20.61 5.61 -10.50
CA VAL A 141 21.09 6.99 -10.27
C VAL A 141 22.54 6.98 -9.81
N ARG A 142 22.91 6.14 -8.84
CA ARG A 142 24.29 6.00 -8.37
C ARG A 142 25.23 5.61 -9.51
N GLU A 143 24.86 4.62 -10.32
CA GLU A 143 25.66 4.16 -11.46
C GLU A 143 25.84 5.27 -12.52
N ARG A 144 24.79 6.05 -12.82
CA ARG A 144 24.91 7.18 -13.76
C ARG A 144 25.75 8.32 -13.20
N ILE A 145 25.61 8.65 -11.91
CA ILE A 145 26.43 9.67 -11.25
C ILE A 145 27.90 9.24 -11.18
N ALA A 146 28.17 7.95 -10.99
CA ALA A 146 29.53 7.40 -10.99
C ALA A 146 30.20 7.52 -12.37
N LYS A 147 29.45 7.34 -13.47
CA LYS A 147 29.96 7.48 -14.85
C LYS A 147 30.31 8.92 -15.23
N GLY A 148 29.53 9.90 -14.74
CA GLY A 148 29.77 11.33 -15.02
C GLY A 148 30.78 12.00 -14.11
N ARG A 149 31.64 11.23 -13.41
CA ARG A 149 32.40 11.72 -12.28
C ARG A 149 33.85 12.05 -12.63
N PRO A 150 34.39 13.20 -12.17
CA PRO A 150 35.82 13.47 -12.31
C PRO A 150 36.64 12.50 -11.45
N GLU A 151 37.81 12.14 -11.98
CA GLU A 151 38.76 11.23 -11.34
C GLU A 151 39.22 11.80 -9.98
N GLY A 152 39.06 11.02 -8.90
CA GLY A 152 39.44 11.43 -7.53
C GLY A 152 38.31 11.90 -6.61
N ALA A 153 37.05 11.86 -7.04
CA ALA A 153 35.93 12.26 -6.20
C ALA A 153 35.48 11.13 -5.22
N PRO A 154 35.04 11.46 -3.98
CA PRO A 154 34.81 10.51 -2.86
C PRO A 154 33.66 9.52 -3.07
N GLU A 155 33.84 8.21 -2.93
CA GLU A 155 32.82 7.19 -3.23
C GLU A 155 31.40 7.50 -2.69
N VAL A 156 30.38 7.26 -3.53
CA VAL A 156 28.97 7.57 -3.24
C VAL A 156 28.20 6.27 -3.04
N THR A 157 27.53 6.13 -1.90
CA THR A 157 26.68 4.98 -1.59
C THR A 157 25.21 5.30 -1.82
N ASP A 158 24.37 4.26 -1.83
CA ASP A 158 22.92 4.41 -1.97
C ASP A 158 22.33 5.26 -0.82
N ASP A 159 22.86 5.12 0.39
CA ASP A 159 22.49 5.91 1.57
C ASP A 159 22.76 7.41 1.34
N ASP A 160 23.82 7.76 0.62
CA ASP A 160 24.17 9.15 0.36
C ASP A 160 23.26 9.78 -0.68
N VAL A 161 22.88 9.00 -1.70
CA VAL A 161 21.89 9.42 -2.69
C VAL A 161 20.54 9.66 -2.01
N LEU A 162 20.10 8.75 -1.14
CA LEU A 162 18.85 8.90 -0.37
C LEU A 162 18.86 10.15 0.51
N ARG A 163 19.97 10.40 1.22
CA ARG A 163 20.17 11.60 2.04
C ARG A 163 20.19 12.87 1.20
N ALA A 164 20.88 12.87 0.06
CA ALA A 164 20.90 13.98 -0.87
C ALA A 164 19.50 14.32 -1.38
N VAL A 165 18.68 13.32 -1.74
CA VAL A 165 17.27 13.54 -2.11
C VAL A 165 16.47 14.11 -0.93
N GLY A 166 16.77 13.71 0.30
CA GLY A 166 16.19 14.31 1.51
C GLY A 166 16.40 15.83 1.59
N THR A 167 17.56 16.33 1.14
CA THR A 167 17.85 17.77 1.12
C THR A 167 17.02 18.55 0.11
N LEU A 168 16.42 17.88 -0.89
CA LEU A 168 15.56 18.50 -1.91
C LEU A 168 14.10 18.68 -1.45
N LYS A 169 13.72 18.09 -0.31
CA LYS A 169 12.35 18.15 0.22
C LYS A 169 11.80 19.59 0.36
N PRO A 170 12.58 20.59 0.82
CA PRO A 170 12.12 21.98 0.94
C PRO A 170 11.77 22.64 -0.40
N LEU A 171 12.22 22.10 -1.54
CA LEU A 171 12.00 22.67 -2.87
C LEU A 171 10.60 22.36 -3.46
N GLY A 172 9.64 21.90 -2.64
CA GLY A 172 8.25 21.71 -3.07
C GLY A 172 7.88 20.31 -3.54
N GLY A 173 8.59 19.26 -3.10
CA GLY A 173 8.14 17.86 -3.24
C GLY A 173 8.23 17.24 -4.64
N ALA A 174 8.80 17.94 -5.62
CA ALA A 174 9.07 17.42 -6.96
C ALA A 174 9.97 16.17 -6.93
N PHE A 175 10.92 16.14 -5.97
CA PHE A 175 11.80 15.02 -5.72
C PHE A 175 11.41 14.29 -4.43
N ALA A 176 11.13 13.00 -4.51
CA ALA A 176 10.79 12.18 -3.36
C ALA A 176 11.33 10.76 -3.50
N VAL A 177 11.71 10.15 -2.38
CA VAL A 177 12.06 8.73 -2.33
C VAL A 177 10.77 7.93 -2.18
N LEU A 178 10.54 6.99 -3.09
CA LEU A 178 9.46 6.02 -3.01
C LEU A 178 10.04 4.62 -2.85
N ARG A 179 9.51 3.84 -1.92
CA ARG A 179 9.83 2.42 -1.79
C ARG A 179 8.73 1.60 -2.46
N VAL A 180 9.12 0.78 -3.42
CA VAL A 180 8.24 -0.19 -4.09
C VAL A 180 8.84 -1.58 -3.83
N GLY A 181 8.11 -2.43 -3.11
CA GLY A 181 8.63 -3.70 -2.61
C GLY A 181 9.95 -3.54 -1.85
N SER A 182 10.99 -4.24 -2.29
CA SER A 182 12.34 -4.17 -1.71
C SER A 182 13.25 -3.09 -2.29
N LYS A 183 12.83 -2.37 -3.33
CA LYS A 183 13.67 -1.39 -4.04
C LYS A 183 13.25 0.05 -3.74
N SER A 184 14.24 0.93 -3.64
CA SER A 184 14.03 2.37 -3.51
C SER A 184 14.15 3.05 -4.87
N TYR A 185 13.19 3.90 -5.18
CA TYR A 185 13.11 4.71 -6.39
C TYR A 185 13.09 6.20 -6.02
N ILE A 186 13.58 7.02 -6.93
CA ILE A 186 13.54 8.47 -6.85
C ILE A 186 12.51 8.95 -7.87
N ARG A 187 11.48 9.62 -7.36
CA ARG A 187 10.45 10.28 -8.16
C ARG A 187 10.90 11.71 -8.43
N SER A 188 10.78 12.16 -9.67
CA SER A 188 11.13 13.53 -10.11
C SER A 188 9.93 14.34 -10.63
N VAL A 189 8.74 13.74 -10.61
CA VAL A 189 7.48 14.37 -11.05
C VAL A 189 6.54 14.43 -9.84
N PRO A 190 5.88 15.57 -9.58
CA PRO A 190 4.93 15.74 -8.46
C PRO A 190 3.60 15.03 -8.75
N LYS A 191 3.65 13.73 -9.00
CA LYS A 191 2.47 12.86 -9.11
C LYS A 191 2.57 11.81 -8.01
N GLU A 192 1.61 11.81 -7.09
CA GLU A 192 1.54 10.78 -6.06
C GLU A 192 1.12 9.47 -6.73
N LEU A 193 1.88 8.41 -6.47
CA LEU A 193 1.47 7.08 -6.88
C LEU A 193 0.39 6.65 -5.90
N ASN A 194 -0.81 6.37 -6.42
CA ASN A 194 -1.88 5.79 -5.61
C ASN A 194 -1.54 4.33 -5.26
N THR A 195 -2.28 3.77 -4.30
CA THR A 195 -2.07 2.39 -3.82
C THR A 195 -2.03 1.38 -4.97
N ASP A 196 -2.91 1.55 -5.96
CA ASP A 196 -2.99 0.67 -7.12
C ASP A 196 -1.75 0.76 -8.00
N GLN A 197 -1.26 1.97 -8.30
CA GLN A 197 -0.05 2.19 -9.07
C GLN A 197 1.20 1.62 -8.36
N SER A 198 1.27 1.73 -7.04
CA SER A 198 2.35 1.07 -6.28
C SER A 198 2.27 -0.45 -6.35
N ALA A 199 1.07 -1.04 -6.30
CA ALA A 199 0.88 -2.48 -6.43
C ALA A 199 1.23 -2.98 -7.84
N VAL A 200 0.91 -2.20 -8.89
CA VAL A 200 1.34 -2.53 -10.27
C VAL A 200 2.86 -2.56 -10.37
N LEU A 201 3.55 -1.55 -9.84
CA LEU A 201 5.02 -1.50 -9.90
C LEU A 201 5.67 -2.62 -9.09
N GLU A 202 5.07 -3.01 -7.96
CA GLU A 202 5.52 -4.17 -7.18
C GLU A 202 5.36 -5.48 -7.96
N ALA A 203 4.21 -5.67 -8.64
CA ALA A 203 3.99 -6.82 -9.51
C ALA A 203 4.98 -6.85 -10.69
N VAL A 204 5.28 -5.71 -11.31
CA VAL A 204 6.31 -5.59 -12.36
C VAL A 204 7.68 -6.00 -11.84
N GLN A 205 8.01 -5.66 -10.59
CA GLN A 205 9.31 -5.99 -10.02
C GLN A 205 9.52 -7.50 -9.88
N VAL A 206 8.46 -8.26 -9.58
CA VAL A 206 8.51 -9.73 -9.44
C VAL A 206 8.45 -10.41 -10.80
N LEU A 207 7.56 -9.95 -11.68
CA LEU A 207 7.23 -10.63 -12.93
C LEU A 207 8.03 -10.13 -14.15
N GLY A 208 8.74 -9.00 -14.01
CA GLY A 208 9.50 -8.33 -15.08
C GLY A 208 8.64 -7.56 -16.09
N TYR A 209 7.39 -8.00 -16.30
CA TYR A 209 6.37 -7.29 -17.08
C TYR A 209 5.02 -7.46 -16.40
N VAL A 210 4.11 -6.52 -16.67
CA VAL A 210 2.73 -6.63 -16.23
C VAL A 210 1.81 -6.30 -17.39
N SER A 211 0.94 -7.24 -17.73
CA SER A 211 -0.16 -7.02 -18.67
C SER A 211 -1.42 -6.64 -17.89
N VAL A 212 -2.34 -5.94 -18.57
CA VAL A 212 -3.68 -5.65 -18.01
C VAL A 212 -4.37 -6.94 -17.56
N GLY A 213 -4.18 -8.04 -18.31
CA GLY A 213 -4.68 -9.37 -17.94
C GLY A 213 -4.07 -9.94 -16.66
N MET A 214 -2.78 -9.68 -16.37
CA MET A 214 -2.13 -10.12 -15.13
C MET A 214 -2.59 -9.33 -13.89
N LEU A 215 -2.82 -8.02 -14.03
CA LEU A 215 -3.41 -7.21 -12.95
C LEU A 215 -4.86 -7.59 -12.69
N MET A 216 -5.61 -7.77 -13.77
CA MET A 216 -6.96 -8.31 -13.70
C MET A 216 -6.95 -9.73 -13.17
N ALA A 217 -5.86 -10.51 -13.28
CA ALA A 217 -5.75 -11.84 -12.71
C ALA A 217 -5.51 -11.85 -11.19
N ASN A 218 -5.05 -10.78 -10.52
CA ASN A 218 -4.90 -10.86 -9.06
C ASN A 218 -6.22 -10.66 -8.29
N LEU A 219 -7.17 -9.86 -8.81
CA LEU A 219 -8.57 -9.88 -8.36
C LEU A 219 -9.40 -10.94 -9.10
N GLY A 220 -9.13 -11.11 -10.39
CA GLY A 220 -9.85 -12.00 -11.28
C GLY A 220 -9.46 -13.45 -11.16
N ALA A 221 -8.28 -13.86 -10.65
CA ALA A 221 -7.91 -15.28 -10.56
C ALA A 221 -8.93 -16.10 -9.77
N ARG A 222 -9.67 -15.51 -8.82
CA ARG A 222 -10.76 -16.23 -8.13
C ARG A 222 -12.05 -16.31 -8.95
N CYS A 223 -12.30 -15.36 -9.86
CA CYS A 223 -13.47 -15.34 -10.76
C CYS A 223 -13.21 -15.98 -12.14
N THR A 224 -11.96 -15.99 -12.61
CA THR A 224 -11.49 -16.63 -13.85
C THR A 224 -10.98 -18.04 -13.62
N ALA A 225 -10.59 -18.42 -12.39
CA ALA A 225 -10.37 -19.85 -12.07
C ALA A 225 -11.67 -20.65 -12.16
N THR A 226 -12.82 -20.04 -11.85
CA THR A 226 -14.16 -20.63 -12.03
C THR A 226 -14.68 -20.52 -13.46
N ARG A 227 -13.87 -20.07 -14.42
CA ARG A 227 -14.27 -19.94 -15.83
C ARG A 227 -14.74 -21.27 -16.42
N GLY A 228 -14.10 -22.38 -16.04
CA GLY A 228 -14.49 -23.71 -16.48
C GLY A 228 -15.71 -24.28 -15.76
N GLU A 229 -16.12 -23.68 -14.63
CA GLU A 229 -17.15 -24.23 -13.74
C GLU A 229 -18.47 -23.43 -13.77
N ASN A 230 -18.39 -22.10 -13.89
CA ASN A 230 -19.52 -21.18 -13.70
C ASN A 230 -19.74 -20.19 -14.88
N GLY A 231 -19.11 -20.41 -16.03
CA GLY A 231 -19.32 -19.61 -17.25
C GLY A 231 -18.95 -18.11 -17.17
N GLY A 232 -18.27 -17.68 -16.11
CA GLY A 232 -17.82 -16.30 -15.92
C GLY A 232 -18.80 -15.38 -15.16
N LEU A 233 -19.87 -15.94 -14.58
CA LEU A 233 -20.74 -15.29 -13.58
C LEU A 233 -20.49 -15.89 -12.20
N ILE A 234 -20.31 -15.04 -11.19
CA ILE A 234 -20.20 -15.48 -9.80
C ILE A 234 -21.12 -14.65 -8.90
N GLY A 235 -21.79 -15.30 -7.95
CA GLY A 235 -22.68 -14.61 -7.02
C GLY A 235 -21.90 -13.67 -6.10
N VAL A 236 -22.43 -12.49 -5.79
CA VAL A 236 -21.76 -11.52 -4.88
C VAL A 236 -21.47 -12.15 -3.50
N ARG A 237 -22.38 -13.01 -3.00
CA ARG A 237 -22.19 -13.73 -1.73
C ARG A 237 -21.02 -14.71 -1.78
N GLU A 238 -20.90 -15.45 -2.89
CA GLU A 238 -19.83 -16.40 -3.11
C GLU A 238 -18.47 -15.70 -3.24
N VAL A 239 -18.42 -14.55 -3.93
CA VAL A 239 -17.22 -13.70 -3.98
C VAL A 239 -16.80 -13.25 -2.59
N ARG A 240 -17.74 -12.79 -1.76
CA ARG A 240 -17.47 -12.40 -0.37
C ARG A 240 -16.88 -13.56 0.43
N GLU A 241 -17.50 -14.73 0.38
CA GLU A 241 -17.05 -15.92 1.13
C GLU A 241 -15.66 -16.38 0.67
N ARG A 242 -15.38 -16.34 -0.63
CA ARG A 242 -14.07 -16.67 -1.18
C ARG A 242 -13.01 -15.62 -0.83
N ILE A 243 -13.36 -14.34 -0.74
CA ILE A 243 -12.44 -13.28 -0.26
C ILE A 243 -12.12 -13.49 1.21
N ALA A 244 -13.12 -13.81 2.03
CA ALA A 244 -12.96 -14.07 3.46
C ALA A 244 -12.02 -15.26 3.73
N LYS A 245 -12.15 -16.37 2.98
CA LYS A 245 -11.29 -17.57 3.13
C LYS A 245 -9.82 -17.34 2.81
N GLY A 246 -9.48 -16.33 2.03
CA GLY A 246 -8.10 -16.07 1.60
C GLY A 246 -7.46 -14.85 2.25
N ARG A 247 -8.01 -14.34 3.35
CA ARG A 247 -7.47 -13.19 4.08
C ARG A 247 -6.75 -13.62 5.36
N PRO A 248 -5.69 -12.90 5.78
CA PRO A 248 -5.01 -13.14 7.04
C PRO A 248 -5.93 -12.83 8.24
N GLU A 249 -5.72 -13.56 9.32
CA GLU A 249 -6.49 -13.45 10.56
C GLU A 249 -6.35 -12.04 11.17
N GLY A 250 -7.49 -11.33 11.34
CA GLY A 250 -7.53 -9.95 11.84
C GLY A 250 -7.85 -8.86 10.80
N ALA A 251 -8.09 -9.21 9.53
CA ALA A 251 -8.55 -8.26 8.53
C ALA A 251 -10.01 -7.80 8.79
N PRO A 252 -10.36 -6.53 8.47
CA PRO A 252 -11.72 -6.03 8.65
C PRO A 252 -12.74 -6.83 7.81
N GLU A 253 -13.93 -7.04 8.37
CA GLU A 253 -15.02 -7.80 7.77
C GLU A 253 -15.47 -7.15 6.46
N VAL A 254 -15.68 -7.97 5.42
CA VAL A 254 -16.04 -7.50 4.07
C VAL A 254 -17.53 -7.68 3.88
N THR A 255 -18.25 -6.59 3.63
CA THR A 255 -19.69 -6.64 3.35
C THR A 255 -19.97 -6.85 1.86
N ASN A 256 -21.17 -7.31 1.52
CA ASN A 256 -21.61 -7.42 0.12
C ASN A 256 -21.57 -6.07 -0.61
N ASP A 257 -21.80 -4.97 0.12
CA ASP A 257 -21.76 -3.62 -0.43
C ASP A 257 -20.33 -3.16 -0.76
N ASP A 258 -19.34 -3.59 0.02
CA ASP A 258 -17.93 -3.33 -0.28
C ASP A 258 -17.50 -4.05 -1.57
N VAL A 259 -18.01 -5.26 -1.80
CA VAL A 259 -17.78 -6.00 -3.06
C VAL A 259 -18.44 -5.27 -4.24
N LEU A 260 -19.68 -4.81 -4.10
CA LEU A 260 -20.37 -4.07 -5.15
C LEU A 260 -19.69 -2.74 -5.48
N ARG A 261 -19.26 -1.98 -4.45
CA ARG A 261 -18.49 -0.73 -4.63
C ARG A 261 -17.15 -0.99 -5.31
N ALA A 262 -16.44 -2.05 -4.92
CA ALA A 262 -15.17 -2.45 -5.54
C ALA A 262 -15.33 -2.84 -7.02
N VAL A 263 -16.42 -3.52 -7.40
CA VAL A 263 -16.68 -3.80 -8.82
C VAL A 263 -17.06 -2.51 -9.57
N GLY A 264 -17.75 -1.58 -8.92
CA GLY A 264 -18.09 -0.27 -9.48
C GLY A 264 -16.87 0.57 -9.86
N THR A 265 -15.77 0.50 -9.08
CA THR A 265 -14.53 1.22 -9.39
C THR A 265 -13.75 0.63 -10.57
N LEU A 266 -14.03 -0.62 -10.96
CA LEU A 266 -13.41 -1.28 -12.11
C LEU A 266 -14.07 -0.94 -13.44
N LYS A 267 -15.23 -0.26 -13.43
CA LYS A 267 -15.98 0.16 -14.64
C LYS A 267 -15.14 0.95 -15.66
N PRO A 268 -14.25 1.90 -15.27
CA PRO A 268 -13.40 2.64 -16.20
C PRO A 268 -12.30 1.81 -16.89
N LEU A 269 -12.02 0.59 -16.39
CA LEU A 269 -10.91 -0.26 -16.87
C LEU A 269 -11.31 -1.18 -18.04
N GLY A 270 -12.42 -0.91 -18.72
CA GLY A 270 -12.81 -1.62 -19.94
C GLY A 270 -13.94 -2.65 -19.78
N GLY A 271 -14.73 -2.59 -18.71
CA GLY A 271 -16.02 -3.30 -18.62
C GLY A 271 -15.95 -4.83 -18.48
N ALA A 272 -14.76 -5.41 -18.29
CA ALA A 272 -14.58 -6.84 -18.04
C ALA A 272 -15.35 -7.28 -16.79
N PHE A 273 -15.35 -6.45 -15.74
CA PHE A 273 -16.10 -6.71 -14.52
C PHE A 273 -17.33 -5.80 -14.41
N ALA A 274 -18.52 -6.40 -14.32
CA ALA A 274 -19.78 -5.68 -14.21
C ALA A 274 -20.76 -6.38 -13.27
N VAL A 275 -21.55 -5.61 -12.53
CA VAL A 275 -22.65 -6.16 -11.74
C VAL A 275 -23.85 -6.37 -12.65
N LEU A 276 -24.29 -7.62 -12.78
CA LEU A 276 -25.51 -8.00 -13.49
C LEU A 276 -26.55 -8.42 -12.45
N LYS A 277 -27.75 -7.85 -12.54
CA LYS A 277 -28.89 -8.28 -11.72
C LYS A 277 -29.75 -9.24 -12.54
N VAL A 278 -29.89 -10.47 -12.05
CA VAL A 278 -30.79 -11.48 -12.62
C VAL A 278 -31.80 -11.80 -11.53
N GLY A 279 -33.08 -11.49 -11.78
CA GLY A 279 -34.14 -11.57 -10.77
C GLY A 279 -33.80 -10.78 -9.48
N SER A 280 -33.78 -11.47 -8.33
CA SER A 280 -33.47 -10.90 -7.01
C SER A 280 -31.98 -10.97 -6.62
N LYS A 281 -31.13 -11.72 -7.36
CA LYS A 281 -29.71 -11.92 -7.02
C LYS A 281 -28.81 -11.04 -7.89
N SER A 282 -27.72 -10.58 -7.29
CA SER A 282 -26.66 -9.81 -7.99
C SER A 282 -25.47 -10.72 -8.29
N TYR A 283 -25.03 -10.70 -9.53
CA TYR A 283 -23.90 -11.47 -10.05
C TYR A 283 -22.80 -10.52 -10.49
N ILE A 284 -21.55 -10.95 -10.33
CA ILE A 284 -20.38 -10.28 -10.86
C ILE A 284 -19.98 -11.03 -12.11
N ARG A 285 -20.07 -10.33 -13.24
CA ARG A 285 -19.63 -10.76 -14.56
C ARG A 285 -18.15 -10.49 -14.69
N SER A 286 -17.39 -11.39 -15.31
CA SER A 286 -15.93 -11.27 -15.53
C SER A 286 -15.51 -11.11 -17.00
N VAL A 287 -16.47 -11.23 -17.93
CA VAL A 287 -16.27 -11.05 -19.38
C VAL A 287 -17.35 -10.12 -19.92
N PRO A 288 -17.04 -9.14 -20.79
CA PRO A 288 -18.04 -8.27 -21.40
C PRO A 288 -18.84 -9.05 -22.46
N LYS A 289 -19.82 -9.85 -22.02
CA LYS A 289 -20.80 -10.49 -22.88
C LYS A 289 -22.19 -10.07 -22.43
N GLU A 290 -23.01 -9.64 -23.38
CA GLU A 290 -24.41 -9.28 -23.16
C GLU A 290 -25.21 -10.58 -23.21
N LEU A 291 -25.88 -10.92 -22.10
CA LEU A 291 -26.90 -11.95 -22.16
C LEU A 291 -28.05 -11.41 -22.98
N ASN A 292 -28.52 -12.20 -23.94
CA ASN A 292 -29.75 -11.85 -24.64
C ASN A 292 -30.96 -12.05 -23.68
N THR A 293 -32.11 -11.50 -24.05
CA THR A 293 -33.34 -11.56 -23.24
C THR A 293 -33.74 -13.01 -22.91
N ASP A 294 -33.45 -13.94 -23.81
CA ASP A 294 -33.83 -15.35 -23.67
C ASP A 294 -32.95 -16.04 -22.63
N GLN A 295 -31.63 -15.86 -22.72
CA GLN A 295 -30.67 -16.35 -21.74
C GLN A 295 -30.96 -15.82 -20.33
N SER A 296 -31.33 -14.54 -20.21
CA SER A 296 -31.72 -13.98 -18.91
C SER A 296 -33.00 -14.61 -18.34
N ALA A 297 -34.00 -14.88 -19.20
CA ALA A 297 -35.26 -15.49 -18.77
C ALA A 297 -35.08 -16.96 -18.34
N VAL A 298 -34.21 -17.71 -19.03
CA VAL A 298 -33.88 -19.09 -18.65
C VAL A 298 -33.17 -19.12 -17.29
N LEU A 299 -32.18 -18.25 -17.06
CA LEU A 299 -31.48 -18.18 -15.77
C LEU A 299 -32.40 -17.74 -14.62
N GLU A 300 -33.34 -16.83 -14.87
CA GLU A 300 -34.34 -16.44 -13.88
C GLU A 300 -35.29 -17.60 -13.54
N ALA A 301 -35.74 -18.37 -14.53
CA ALA A 301 -36.56 -19.56 -14.32
C ALA A 301 -35.82 -20.62 -13.51
N VAL A 302 -34.56 -20.91 -13.84
CA VAL A 302 -33.71 -21.85 -13.09
C VAL A 302 -33.51 -21.39 -11.64
N GLN A 303 -33.36 -20.10 -11.40
CA GLN A 303 -33.17 -19.57 -10.05
C GLN A 303 -34.38 -19.82 -9.14
N VAL A 304 -35.60 -19.78 -9.69
CA VAL A 304 -36.83 -19.98 -8.93
C VAL A 304 -37.16 -21.46 -8.76
N LEU A 305 -36.89 -22.27 -9.78
CA LEU A 305 -37.37 -23.66 -9.88
C LEU A 305 -36.28 -24.71 -9.58
N GLY A 306 -35.02 -24.29 -9.47
CA GLY A 306 -33.86 -25.16 -9.27
C GLY A 306 -33.30 -25.73 -10.57
N TYR A 307 -34.19 -26.16 -11.47
CA TYR A 307 -33.88 -26.65 -12.82
C TYR A 307 -34.87 -26.11 -13.86
N VAL A 308 -34.53 -26.26 -15.14
CA VAL A 308 -35.43 -26.03 -16.27
C VAL A 308 -35.38 -27.19 -17.26
N SER A 309 -36.48 -27.43 -17.96
CA SER A 309 -36.52 -28.32 -19.13
C SER A 309 -37.00 -27.56 -20.36
N VAL A 310 -36.78 -28.11 -21.55
CA VAL A 310 -37.27 -27.51 -22.80
C VAL A 310 -38.80 -27.42 -22.78
N GLY A 311 -39.50 -28.47 -22.32
CA GLY A 311 -40.95 -28.46 -22.17
C GLY A 311 -41.44 -27.40 -21.17
N MET A 312 -40.69 -27.15 -20.09
CA MET A 312 -41.03 -26.13 -19.11
C MET A 312 -40.92 -24.71 -19.69
N LEU A 313 -39.87 -24.43 -20.46
CA LEU A 313 -39.72 -23.14 -21.14
C LEU A 313 -40.82 -22.92 -22.19
N MET A 314 -41.21 -23.99 -22.90
CA MET A 314 -42.34 -23.92 -23.85
C MET A 314 -43.67 -23.66 -23.15
N ALA A 315 -43.94 -24.35 -22.03
CA ALA A 315 -45.21 -24.25 -21.31
C ALA A 315 -45.34 -22.95 -20.52
N ASN A 316 -44.29 -22.51 -19.84
CA ASN A 316 -44.34 -21.37 -18.93
C ASN A 316 -44.03 -20.03 -19.62
N LEU A 317 -43.16 -20.02 -20.63
CA LEU A 317 -42.79 -18.78 -21.36
C LEU A 317 -43.44 -18.70 -22.74
N GLY A 318 -44.18 -19.72 -23.17
CA GLY A 318 -44.85 -19.76 -24.48
C GLY A 318 -43.87 -19.85 -25.65
N TRP A 319 -42.65 -20.33 -25.42
CA TRP A 319 -41.61 -20.33 -26.45
C TRP A 319 -41.78 -21.47 -27.45
N PRO A 320 -41.45 -21.26 -28.74
CA PRO A 320 -41.35 -22.34 -29.70
C PRO A 320 -40.15 -23.24 -29.35
N ARG A 321 -40.29 -24.55 -29.59
CA ARG A 321 -39.29 -25.56 -29.23
C ARG A 321 -37.87 -25.21 -29.70
N ALA A 322 -37.73 -24.72 -30.94
CA ALA A 322 -36.44 -24.33 -31.49
C ALA A 322 -35.76 -23.22 -30.66
N ARG A 323 -36.51 -22.20 -30.23
CA ARG A 323 -36.00 -21.09 -29.41
C ARG A 323 -35.57 -21.57 -28.02
N ALA A 324 -36.38 -22.43 -27.40
CA ALA A 324 -36.07 -23.01 -26.09
C ALA A 324 -34.81 -23.90 -26.13
N VAL A 325 -34.66 -24.73 -27.18
CA VAL A 325 -33.47 -25.55 -27.39
C VAL A 325 -32.23 -24.67 -27.61
N THR A 326 -32.29 -23.69 -28.51
CA THR A 326 -31.14 -22.80 -28.76
C THR A 326 -30.72 -22.03 -27.51
N ALA A 327 -31.67 -21.48 -26.75
CA ALA A 327 -31.35 -20.74 -25.53
C ALA A 327 -30.66 -21.62 -24.46
N VAL A 328 -31.08 -22.88 -24.33
CA VAL A 328 -30.49 -23.84 -23.39
C VAL A 328 -29.14 -24.35 -23.88
N GLU A 329 -29.00 -24.66 -25.17
CA GLU A 329 -27.72 -25.09 -25.77
C GLU A 329 -26.65 -24.01 -25.73
N ASP A 330 -27.03 -22.74 -25.96
CA ASP A 330 -26.13 -21.60 -25.83
C ASP A 330 -25.60 -21.48 -24.38
N LEU A 331 -26.49 -21.63 -23.38
CA LEU A 331 -26.11 -21.58 -21.96
C LEU A 331 -25.28 -22.79 -21.51
N LEU A 332 -25.52 -23.97 -22.09
CA LEU A 332 -24.70 -25.17 -21.86
C LEU A 332 -23.30 -25.03 -22.45
N GLY A 333 -23.21 -24.52 -23.69
CA GLY A 333 -21.93 -24.28 -24.36
C GLY A 333 -21.06 -23.26 -23.63
N GLU A 334 -21.69 -22.39 -22.85
CA GLU A 334 -21.04 -21.40 -21.98
C GLU A 334 -20.72 -21.91 -20.57
N GLY A 335 -21.13 -23.13 -20.21
CA GLY A 335 -20.91 -23.70 -18.87
C GLY A 335 -21.75 -23.03 -17.78
N MET A 336 -22.85 -22.36 -18.15
CA MET A 336 -23.75 -21.65 -17.24
C MET A 336 -24.87 -22.56 -16.72
N LEU A 337 -25.17 -23.62 -17.46
CA LEU A 337 -26.06 -24.70 -17.08
C LEU A 337 -25.32 -26.02 -17.13
N TRP A 338 -25.72 -26.95 -16.26
CA TRP A 338 -25.30 -28.34 -16.29
C TRP A 338 -26.48 -29.20 -16.73
N VAL A 339 -26.21 -30.19 -17.58
CA VAL A 339 -27.24 -31.11 -18.07
C VAL A 339 -27.29 -32.35 -17.19
N ASP A 340 -28.49 -32.68 -16.72
CA ASP A 340 -28.81 -33.98 -16.13
C ASP A 340 -29.69 -34.79 -17.10
N LYS A 341 -29.18 -35.98 -17.46
CA LYS A 341 -29.85 -36.93 -18.37
C LYS A 341 -30.51 -38.09 -17.62
N GLN A 342 -30.48 -38.08 -16.28
CA GLN A 342 -30.99 -39.17 -15.47
C GLN A 342 -32.51 -39.07 -15.24
N SER A 343 -33.13 -37.94 -15.60
CA SER A 343 -34.58 -37.75 -15.50
C SER A 343 -35.34 -38.57 -16.55
N PRO A 344 -36.43 -39.27 -16.16
CA PRO A 344 -37.16 -40.19 -17.03
C PRO A 344 -38.07 -39.51 -18.08
N VAL A 345 -38.31 -38.19 -17.97
CA VAL A 345 -39.29 -37.47 -18.82
C VAL A 345 -38.60 -36.59 -19.87
N GLU A 346 -37.78 -35.64 -19.42
CA GLU A 346 -37.00 -34.74 -20.27
C GLU A 346 -35.64 -34.48 -19.62
N TRP A 347 -34.66 -34.02 -20.41
CA TRP A 347 -33.39 -33.57 -19.83
C TRP A 347 -33.59 -32.32 -18.98
N GLU A 348 -32.99 -32.33 -17.81
CA GLU A 348 -33.06 -31.25 -16.85
C GLU A 348 -31.77 -30.43 -16.89
N TYR A 349 -31.90 -29.12 -16.80
CA TYR A 349 -30.79 -28.19 -16.87
C TYR A 349 -30.72 -27.38 -15.58
N TRP A 350 -29.59 -27.50 -14.88
CA TRP A 350 -29.37 -26.99 -13.54
C TRP A 350 -28.38 -25.83 -13.55
N SER A 351 -28.56 -24.85 -12.65
CA SER A 351 -27.52 -23.83 -12.43
C SER A 351 -26.51 -24.30 -11.38
N PRO A 352 -25.19 -24.12 -11.60
CA PRO A 352 -24.16 -24.47 -10.60
C PRO A 352 -24.36 -23.75 -9.26
N GLY A 353 -24.86 -22.51 -9.31
CA GLY A 353 -25.11 -21.70 -8.11
C GLY A 353 -26.24 -22.21 -7.22
N PHE A 354 -27.21 -22.98 -7.75
CA PHE A 354 -28.28 -23.57 -6.95
C PHE A 354 -27.77 -24.76 -6.12
N MET A 355 -26.99 -25.66 -6.74
CA MET A 355 -26.39 -26.80 -6.03
C MET A 355 -25.42 -26.38 -4.91
N LEU A 356 -24.77 -25.22 -5.04
CA LEU A 356 -23.85 -24.69 -4.02
C LEU A 356 -24.57 -23.98 -2.85
N ASP A 357 -25.83 -23.57 -3.01
CA ASP A 357 -26.60 -22.88 -1.95
C ASP A 357 -27.25 -23.89 -0.97
N GLU A 358 -27.58 -25.11 -1.41
CA GLU A 358 -28.21 -26.16 -0.57
C GLU A 358 -27.31 -26.69 0.57
N GLY A 359 -26.00 -26.47 0.52
CA GLY A 359 -25.08 -26.81 1.61
C GLY A 359 -25.19 -25.93 2.86
N SER A 360 -26.09 -24.94 2.87
CA SER A 360 -26.24 -23.95 3.97
C SER A 360 -27.59 -23.96 4.68
N HIS A 361 -28.50 -24.87 4.32
CA HIS A 361 -29.81 -25.05 4.98
C HIS A 361 -29.99 -26.46 5.56
N GLY A 362 -28.90 -27.04 6.06
CA GLY A 362 -28.91 -28.27 6.84
C GLY A 362 -28.35 -28.02 8.24
N ASP A 363 -29.19 -27.45 9.10
CA ASP A 363 -29.19 -27.66 10.56
C ASP A 363 -30.65 -27.91 10.99
#